data_AF-A0A420YQR0-F1
#
_entry.id   AF-A0A420YQR0-F1
#
_cell.length_a   1.000
_cell.length_b   1.000
_cell.length_c   1.000
_cell.angle_alpha   90.00
_cell.angle_beta   90.00
_cell.angle_gamma   90.00
#
_symmetry.space_group_name_H-M   'P 1'
#
loop_
_entity.id
_entity.type
_entity.pdbx_description
1 polymer ?
#
loop_
_entity_poly.entity_id
_entity_poly.type
_entity_poly.pdbx_seq_one_letter_code
_entity_poly.pdbx_strand_id
1 'polypeptide(L)' 'MSVSYKIKKLREDLKISQEELAVKSGVSRTIISGLETGTISETSTATLKKLATFFNVKVSDLFF' A
#
# COMPACT_ATOMS: atom_id res chain seq x y z
N MET A 1 -4.10 -5.11 18.73
CA MET A 1 -4.92 -5.02 17.49
C MET A 1 -3.95 -4.94 16.33
N SER A 2 -4.08 -5.80 15.32
CA SER A 2 -3.21 -5.73 14.14
C SER A 2 -3.68 -4.62 13.21
N VAL A 3 -2.77 -3.79 12.71
CA VAL A 3 -3.06 -2.75 11.73
C VAL A 3 -3.35 -3.42 10.38
N SER A 4 -4.51 -3.11 9.81
CA SER A 4 -4.91 -3.62 8.49
C SER A 4 -4.91 -2.47 7.47
N TYR A 5 -4.47 -2.75 6.24
CA TYR A 5 -4.32 -1.75 5.19
C TYR A 5 -5.32 -1.94 4.04
N LYS A 6 -5.88 -0.83 3.54
CA LYS A 6 -6.79 -0.76 2.38
C LYS A 6 -6.06 -0.79 1.02
N ILE A 7 -4.76 -1.09 1.00
CA ILE A 7 -3.90 -1.01 -0.21
C ILE A 7 -4.44 -1.90 -1.34
N LYS A 8 -4.85 -3.13 -1.03
CA LYS A 8 -5.37 -4.07 -2.03
C LYS A 8 -6.60 -3.51 -2.74
N LYS A 9 -7.52 -2.92 -1.97
CA LYS A 9 -8.74 -2.30 -2.49
C LYS A 9 -8.41 -1.14 -3.44
N LEU A 10 -7.57 -0.20 -2.98
CA LEU A 10 -7.15 0.95 -3.78
C LEU A 10 -6.44 0.52 -5.07
N ARG A 11 -5.63 -0.54 -5.01
CA ARG A 11 -4.95 -1.11 -6.19
C ARG A 11 -5.95 -1.70 -7.19
N GLU A 12 -6.92 -2.46 -6.70
CA GLU A 12 -7.96 -3.10 -7.53
C GLU A 12 -8.91 -2.07 -8.17
N ASP A 13 -9.23 -0.99 -7.45
CA ASP A 13 -10.01 0.14 -7.99
C ASP A 13 -9.31 0.81 -9.18
N LEU A 14 -7.97 0.86 -9.16
CA LEU A 14 -7.14 1.34 -10.28
C LEU A 14 -6.88 0.30 -11.37
N LYS A 15 -7.30 -0.96 -11.17
CA LYS A 15 -7.09 -2.10 -12.09
C LYS A 15 -5.62 -2.33 -12.48
N ILE A 16 -4.71 -2.13 -11.53
CA ILE A 16 -3.27 -2.37 -11.73
C ILE A 16 -2.79 -3.60 -10.96
N SER A 17 -1.71 -4.21 -11.42
CA SER A 17 -1.01 -5.29 -10.73
C SER A 17 -0.17 -4.79 -9.54
N GLN A 18 0.26 -5.70 -8.66
CA GLN A 18 1.18 -5.37 -7.57
C GLN A 18 2.54 -4.88 -8.09
N GLU A 19 2.97 -5.40 -9.25
CA GLU A 19 4.21 -4.98 -9.91
C GLU A 19 4.10 -3.53 -10.40
N GLU A 20 2.99 -3.19 -11.06
CA GLU A 20 2.75 -1.82 -11.51
C GLU A 20 2.63 -0.84 -10.33
N LEU A 21 1.98 -1.24 -9.24
CA LEU A 21 1.94 -0.44 -8.02
C LEU A 21 3.36 -0.24 -7.46
N ALA A 22 4.19 -1.28 -7.48
CA ALA A 22 5.57 -1.19 -7.00
C ALA A 22 6.39 -0.18 -7.81
N VAL A 23 6.35 -0.31 -9.14
CA VAL A 23 7.06 0.57 -10.06
C VAL A 23 6.57 2.02 -9.92
N LYS A 24 5.25 2.24 -9.89
CA LYS A 24 4.68 3.61 -9.85
C LYS A 24 4.81 4.29 -8.49
N SER A 25 4.73 3.54 -7.39
CA SER A 25 4.86 4.09 -6.03
C SER A 25 6.31 4.15 -5.53
N GLY A 26 7.25 3.45 -6.17
CA GLY A 26 8.63 3.33 -5.71
C GLY A 26 8.76 2.56 -4.39
N VAL A 27 7.84 1.62 -4.17
CA VAL A 27 7.81 0.69 -3.03
C VAL A 27 8.05 -0.72 -3.57
N SER A 28 8.79 -1.57 -2.84
CA SER A 28 9.01 -2.95 -3.27
C SER A 28 7.70 -3.73 -3.39
N ARG A 29 7.56 -4.53 -4.45
CA ARG A 29 6.43 -5.45 -4.62
C ARG A 29 6.25 -6.37 -3.41
N THR A 30 7.34 -6.81 -2.78
CA THR A 30 7.28 -7.66 -1.57
C THR A 30 6.60 -6.95 -0.41
N ILE A 31 6.90 -5.66 -0.21
CA ILE A 31 6.24 -4.85 0.82
C ILE A 31 4.76 -4.70 0.49
N ILE A 32 4.41 -4.36 -0.76
CA ILE A 32 3.01 -4.25 -1.20
C ILE A 32 2.26 -5.55 -0.94
N SER A 33 2.79 -6.69 -1.41
CA SER A 33 2.17 -7.99 -1.19
C SER A 33 2.03 -8.30 0.30
N GLY A 34 3.02 -7.97 1.12
CA GLY A 34 2.96 -8.21 2.55
C GLY A 34 1.90 -7.36 3.27
N LEU A 35 1.77 -6.09 2.89
CA LEU A 35 0.74 -5.19 3.41
C LEU A 35 -0.67 -5.61 2.95
N GLU A 36 -0.83 -6.08 1.71
CA GLU A 36 -2.11 -6.55 1.17
C GLU A 36 -2.59 -7.87 1.78
N THR A 37 -1.66 -8.74 2.18
CA THR A 37 -1.95 -10.06 2.77
C THR A 37 -1.95 -10.05 4.30
N GLY A 38 -1.51 -8.95 4.92
CA GLY A 38 -1.38 -8.83 6.37
C GLY A 38 -0.17 -9.54 6.96
N THR A 39 0.73 -10.08 6.13
CA THR A 39 2.01 -10.65 6.61
C THR A 39 2.99 -9.56 7.06
N ILE A 40 2.79 -8.32 6.61
CA ILE A 40 3.46 -7.12 7.11
C ILE A 40 2.38 -6.22 7.71
N SER A 41 2.40 -6.05 9.03
CA SER A 41 1.51 -5.13 9.76
C SER A 41 2.15 -3.75 10.00
N GLU A 42 3.48 -3.68 9.97
CA GLU A 42 4.25 -2.48 10.26
C GLU A 42 5.22 -2.17 9.13
N THR A 43 5.28 -0.90 8.72
CA THR A 43 6.23 -0.43 7.70
C THR A 43 6.67 1.00 8.01
N SER A 44 7.65 1.48 7.26
CA SER A 44 8.17 2.84 7.45
C SER A 44 7.15 3.91 7.07
N THR A 45 7.22 5.05 7.75
CA THR A 45 6.42 6.25 7.40
C THR A 45 6.70 6.72 5.97
N ALA A 46 7.93 6.50 5.47
CA ALA A 46 8.29 6.82 4.09
C ALA A 46 7.52 5.95 3.07
N THR A 47 7.39 4.64 3.34
CA THR A 47 6.57 3.71 2.54
C THR A 47 5.13 4.18 2.49
N LEU A 48 4.54 4.50 3.65
CA LEU A 48 3.16 4.95 3.75
C LEU A 48 2.95 6.26 2.98
N LYS A 49 3.88 7.21 3.09
CA LYS A 49 3.82 8.47 2.31
C LYS A 49 3.88 8.24 0.80
N LYS A 50 4.76 7.34 0.33
CA LYS A 50 4.85 6.99 -1.10
C LYS A 50 3.53 6.41 -1.63
N LEU A 51 2.95 5.47 -0.90
CA LEU A 51 1.66 4.87 -1.27
C LEU A 51 0.53 5.89 -1.22
N ALA A 52 0.45 6.70 -0.16
CA ALA A 52 -0.55 7.76 -0.02
C ALA A 52 -0.45 8.78 -1.17
N THR A 53 0.77 9.16 -1.54
CA THR A 53 1.03 10.06 -2.67
C THR A 53 0.59 9.43 -3.98
N PHE A 54 0.91 8.15 -4.21
CA PHE A 54 0.51 7.42 -5.41
C PHE A 54 -1.02 7.34 -5.56
N PHE A 55 -1.73 7.02 -4.46
CA PHE A 55 -3.19 6.94 -4.45
C PHE A 55 -3.88 8.31 -4.35
N ASN A 56 -3.11 9.40 -4.18
CA ASN A 56 -3.62 10.76 -3.95
C ASN A 56 -4.59 10.83 -2.74
N VAL A 57 -4.23 10.18 -1.64
CA VAL A 57 -4.99 10.14 -0.38
C VAL A 57 -4.11 10.53 0.80
N LYS A 58 -4.69 10.70 1.99
CA LYS A 58 -3.90 10.87 3.21
C LYS A 58 -3.40 9.51 3.70
N VAL A 59 -2.28 9.51 4.43
CA VAL A 59 -1.75 8.29 5.05
C VAL A 59 -2.80 7.62 5.96
N SER A 60 -3.64 8.40 6.65
CA SER A 60 -4.77 7.90 7.45
C SER A 60 -5.78 7.07 6.65
N ASP A 61 -5.95 7.36 5.36
CA ASP A 61 -6.95 6.72 4.52
C ASP A 61 -6.49 5.33 4.03
N LEU A 62 -5.20 5.02 4.20
CA LEU A 62 -4.63 3.70 3.91
C LEU A 62 -4.99 2.65 4.96
N PHE A 63 -5.47 3.05 6.14
CA PHE A 63 -5.81 2.13 7.24
C PHE A 63 -7.30 1.79 7.24
N PHE A 64 -7.66 0.63 7.79
CA PHE A 64 -9.07 0.26 7.99
C PHE A 64 -9.77 1.10 9.05
#